data_AF-A0A0B5H2V4-F1
#
_entry.id   AF-A0A0B5H2V4-F1
#
_cell.length_a   1.000
_cell.length_b   1.000
_cell.length_c   1.000
_cell.angle_alpha   90.00
_cell.angle_beta   90.00
_cell.angle_gamma   90.00
#
_symmetry.space_group_name_H-M   'P 1'
#
loop_
_entity.id
_entity.type
_entity.pdbx_description
1 polymer ?
#
loop_
_entity_poly.entity_id
_entity_poly.type
_entity_poly.pdbx_seq_one_letter_code
_entity_poly.pdbx_strand_id
1 'polypeptide(L)'
;MSDSHIAVSSWDDIDAAPEASSRVKQRVATIFTEQSWDHVVWLPSWLLEDSDKDIETVDASDHLAVGDVEDYSDKAWKFEQPHRNGLGGYLPKSSVVVFERVRGVEEIATPQTGLAAFARGDDA
;
A
#
# COMPACT_ATOMS: atom_id res chain seq x y z
N MET A 1 19.30 4.11 9.25
CA MET A 1 18.44 4.21 8.06
C MET A 1 17.05 3.86 8.56
N SER A 2 16.07 4.72 8.35
CA SER A 2 14.72 4.46 8.84
C SER A 2 14.09 3.41 7.92
N ASP A 3 13.69 2.29 8.50
CA ASP A 3 12.87 1.32 7.81
C ASP A 3 11.51 1.96 7.53
N SER A 4 11.13 2.11 6.25
CA SER A 4 9.84 2.70 5.84
C SER A 4 8.69 1.72 6.08
N HIS A 5 8.49 1.33 7.34
CA HIS A 5 7.39 0.49 7.80
C HIS A 5 6.35 1.35 8.52
N ILE A 6 5.11 1.31 8.03
CA ILE A 6 3.99 2.11 8.52
C ILE A 6 2.90 1.16 9.01
N ALA A 7 2.70 1.14 10.33
CA ALA A 7 1.55 0.50 10.93
C ALA A 7 0.31 1.38 10.71
N VAL A 8 -0.65 0.86 9.95
CA VAL A 8 -1.83 1.57 9.51
C VAL A 8 -3.01 1.22 10.41
N SER A 9 -3.43 2.22 11.17
CA SER A 9 -4.64 2.18 11.99
C SER A 9 -5.73 3.13 11.48
N SER A 10 -5.33 4.17 10.74
CA SER A 10 -6.19 5.22 10.24
C SER A 10 -5.66 5.82 8.93
N TRP A 11 -6.45 6.71 8.31
CA TRP A 11 -6.03 7.40 7.09
C TRP A 11 -4.78 8.26 7.29
N ASP A 12 -4.63 8.90 8.45
CA ASP A 12 -3.47 9.75 8.76
C ASP A 12 -2.14 8.99 8.67
N ASP A 13 -2.13 7.70 9.00
CA ASP A 13 -0.94 6.84 8.89
C ASP A 13 -0.53 6.64 7.43
N ILE A 14 -1.50 6.45 6.55
CA ILE A 14 -1.28 6.34 5.10
C ILE A 14 -0.86 7.68 4.52
N ASP A 15 -1.48 8.78 4.96
CA ASP A 15 -1.18 10.12 4.43
C ASP A 15 0.19 10.63 4.89
N ALA A 16 0.70 10.15 6.02
CA ALA A 16 2.04 10.44 6.48
C ALA A 16 3.14 9.89 5.56
N ALA A 17 2.84 8.94 4.65
CA ALA A 17 3.80 8.38 3.70
C ALA A 17 4.17 9.41 2.61
N PRO A 18 5.40 9.97 2.59
CA PRO A 18 5.75 11.05 1.67
C PRO A 18 6.04 10.55 0.25
N GLU A 19 6.44 9.28 0.11
CA GLU A 19 6.84 8.69 -1.18
C GLU A 19 5.64 8.25 -2.04
N ALA A 20 4.46 8.10 -1.43
CA ALA A 20 3.24 7.67 -2.11
C ALA A 20 2.38 8.85 -2.58
N SER A 21 1.97 8.83 -3.85
CA SER A 21 1.01 9.81 -4.37
C SER A 21 -0.37 9.65 -3.72
N SER A 22 -1.20 10.70 -3.72
CA SER A 22 -2.57 10.64 -3.17
C SER A 22 -3.43 9.53 -3.77
N ARG A 23 -3.23 9.21 -5.07
CA ARG A 23 -3.92 8.10 -5.74
C ARG A 23 -3.49 6.74 -5.17
N VAL A 24 -2.20 6.56 -4.91
CA VAL A 24 -1.64 5.36 -4.27
C VAL A 24 -2.20 5.23 -2.85
N LYS A 25 -2.17 6.32 -2.07
CA LYS A 25 -2.70 6.37 -0.70
C LYS A 25 -4.17 5.95 -0.62
N GLN A 26 -5.02 6.52 -1.48
CA GLN A 26 -6.43 6.12 -1.58
C GLN A 26 -6.57 4.62 -1.89
N ARG A 27 -5.72 4.10 -2.79
CA ARG A 27 -5.79 2.70 -3.17
C ARG A 27 -5.35 1.76 -2.04
N VAL A 28 -4.32 2.12 -1.27
CA VAL A 28 -3.90 1.38 -0.07
C VAL A 28 -5.07 1.24 0.90
N ALA A 29 -5.79 2.34 1.17
CA ALA A 29 -6.97 2.30 2.03
C ALA A 29 -8.08 1.40 1.45
N THR A 30 -8.37 1.48 0.14
CA THR A 30 -9.34 0.57 -0.50
C THR A 30 -8.95 -0.89 -0.36
N ILE A 31 -7.68 -1.24 -0.53
CA ILE A 31 -7.20 -2.63 -0.41
C ILE A 31 -7.44 -3.16 1.01
N PHE A 32 -7.08 -2.37 2.02
CA PHE A 32 -7.27 -2.76 3.43
C PHE A 32 -8.74 -2.92 3.83
N THR A 33 -9.62 -2.11 3.25
CA THR A 33 -11.07 -2.19 3.51
C THR A 33 -11.73 -3.34 2.74
N GLU A 34 -11.38 -3.57 1.47
CA GLU A 34 -12.14 -4.48 0.60
C GLU A 34 -11.53 -5.89 0.47
N GLN A 35 -10.21 -6.03 0.54
CA GLN A 35 -9.51 -7.25 0.09
C GLN A 35 -8.92 -8.09 1.23
N SER A 36 -9.15 -7.71 2.49
CA SER A 36 -8.69 -8.43 3.69
C SER A 36 -7.19 -8.74 3.75
N TRP A 37 -6.36 -8.02 3.00
CA TRP A 37 -4.90 -8.15 3.06
C TRP A 37 -4.36 -7.45 4.31
N ASP A 38 -3.35 -8.04 4.93
CA ASP A 38 -2.69 -7.46 6.10
C ASP A 38 -1.50 -6.57 5.70
N HIS A 39 -0.86 -6.81 4.56
CA HIS A 39 0.24 -5.96 4.06
C HIS A 39 0.01 -5.48 2.62
N VAL A 40 0.36 -4.20 2.42
CA VAL A 40 0.44 -3.57 1.10
C VAL A 40 1.81 -2.94 0.97
N VAL A 41 2.48 -3.17 -0.15
CA VAL A 41 3.83 -2.65 -0.40
C VAL A 41 3.81 -1.72 -1.59
N TRP A 42 4.36 -0.52 -1.42
CA TRP A 42 4.64 0.37 -2.54
C TRP A 42 6.02 0.08 -3.14
N LEU A 43 6.05 -0.11 -4.45
CA LEU A 43 7.21 -0.48 -5.24
C LEU A 43 7.58 0.66 -6.20
N PRO A 44 8.83 1.13 -6.20
CA PRO A 44 9.29 2.13 -7.14
C PRO A 44 9.42 1.54 -8.55
N SER A 45 9.29 2.38 -9.59
CA SER A 45 9.31 1.95 -11.01
C SER A 45 10.49 1.06 -11.37
N TRP A 46 11.70 1.44 -10.93
CA TRP A 46 12.92 0.71 -11.25
C TRP A 46 12.90 -0.75 -10.78
N LEU A 47 12.15 -1.05 -9.71
CA LEU A 47 12.04 -2.38 -9.14
C LEU A 47 11.00 -3.24 -9.86
N LEU A 48 10.06 -2.60 -10.58
CA LEU A 48 9.07 -3.25 -11.44
C LEU A 48 9.64 -3.54 -12.83
N GLU A 49 10.58 -2.72 -13.29
CA GLU A 49 11.32 -2.91 -14.53
C GLU A 49 12.41 -3.99 -14.41
N ASP A 50 12.75 -4.38 -13.17
CA ASP A 50 13.73 -5.41 -12.85
C ASP A 50 13.17 -6.80 -13.17
N SER A 51 13.59 -7.37 -14.31
CA SER A 51 13.07 -8.65 -14.83
C SER A 51 13.45 -9.87 -13.96
N ASP A 52 14.36 -9.71 -13.01
CA ASP A 52 14.68 -10.75 -12.02
C ASP A 52 13.65 -10.80 -10.88
N LYS A 53 12.77 -9.78 -10.76
CA LYS A 53 11.71 -9.74 -9.75
C LYS A 53 10.34 -9.95 -10.39
N ASP A 54 9.83 -11.17 -10.25
CA ASP A 54 8.48 -11.53 -10.69
C ASP A 54 7.44 -11.13 -9.61
N ILE A 55 7.24 -9.82 -9.44
CA ILE A 55 6.28 -9.25 -8.49
C ILE A 55 5.04 -8.78 -9.25
N GLU A 56 3.88 -9.33 -8.90
CA GLU A 56 2.60 -8.93 -9.47
C GLU A 56 2.02 -7.76 -8.70
N THR A 57 1.73 -6.68 -9.41
CA THR A 57 1.06 -5.50 -8.84
C THR A 57 -0.44 -5.66 -8.93
N VAL A 58 -1.18 -4.99 -8.05
CA VAL A 58 -2.65 -4.98 -8.09
C VAL A 58 -3.13 -4.30 -9.38
N ASP A 59 -4.12 -4.89 -10.07
CA ASP A 59 -4.63 -4.41 -11.38
C ASP A 59 -4.96 -2.91 -11.46
N ALA A 60 -5.27 -2.27 -10.33
CA ALA A 60 -5.65 -0.86 -10.26
C ALA A 60 -4.49 0.09 -9.91
N SER A 61 -3.26 -0.42 -9.69
CA SER A 61 -2.08 0.38 -9.45
C SER A 61 -0.80 -0.38 -9.81
N ASP A 62 -0.05 0.18 -10.75
CA ASP A 62 1.23 -0.36 -11.20
C ASP A 62 2.34 -0.32 -10.14
N HIS A 63 2.12 0.30 -8.98
CA HIS A 63 3.14 0.47 -7.95
C HIS A 63 2.80 -0.21 -6.62
N LEU A 64 1.67 -0.91 -6.54
CA LEU A 64 1.24 -1.54 -5.31
C LEU A 64 1.22 -3.04 -5.48
N ALA A 65 1.85 -3.75 -4.55
CA ALA A 65 1.75 -5.20 -4.43
C ALA A 65 1.16 -5.57 -3.07
N VAL A 66 0.45 -6.70 -3.04
CA VAL A 66 -0.16 -7.26 -1.83
C VAL A 66 0.45 -8.62 -1.55
N GLY A 67 0.64 -8.95 -0.27
CA GLY A 67 1.26 -10.21 0.12
C GLY A 67 1.67 -10.22 1.59
N ASP A 68 2.54 -11.14 1.93
CA ASP A 68 3.17 -11.23 3.24
C ASP A 68 4.53 -10.56 3.21
N VAL A 69 4.83 -9.80 4.26
CA VAL A 69 6.11 -9.10 4.43
C VAL A 69 6.74 -9.58 5.73
N GLU A 70 7.98 -10.07 5.64
CA GLU A 70 8.77 -10.46 6.79
C GLU A 70 10.06 -9.65 6.88
N ASP A 71 10.46 -9.29 8.11
CA ASP A 71 11.78 -8.72 8.36
C ASP A 71 12.86 -9.80 8.18
N TYR A 72 13.54 -9.77 7.04
CA TYR A 72 14.58 -10.74 6.72
C TYR A 72 15.98 -10.29 7.16
N SER A 73 16.27 -9.00 7.05
CA SER A 73 17.57 -8.43 7.38
C SER A 73 17.48 -6.92 7.64
N ASP A 74 18.54 -6.35 8.21
CA ASP A 74 18.66 -4.89 8.45
C ASP A 74 18.48 -4.02 7.19
N LYS A 75 18.51 -4.61 5.99
CA LYS A 75 18.46 -3.87 4.71
C LYS A 75 17.38 -4.35 3.76
N ALA A 76 16.75 -5.48 4.01
CA ALA A 76 15.77 -6.06 3.11
C ALA A 76 14.60 -6.71 3.83
N TRP A 77 13.41 -6.47 3.29
CA TRP A 77 12.20 -7.23 3.54
C TRP A 77 12.17 -8.48 2.67
N LYS A 78 11.66 -9.58 3.19
CA LYS A 78 11.23 -10.73 2.38
C LYS A 78 9.75 -10.54 2.06
N PHE A 79 9.41 -10.52 0.78
CA PHE A 79 8.05 -10.36 0.30
C PHE A 79 7.61 -11.62 -0.40
N GLU A 80 6.44 -12.14 -0.02
CA GLU A 80 5.84 -13.35 -0.60
C GLU A 80 4.41 -13.05 -1.03
N GLN A 81 4.01 -13.53 -2.20
CA GLN A 81 2.65 -13.38 -2.73
C GLN A 81 1.92 -14.71 -2.64
N PRO A 82 1.02 -14.90 -1.65
CA PRO A 82 0.32 -16.17 -1.46
C PRO A 82 -0.49 -16.58 -2.69
N HIS A 83 -1.07 -15.60 -3.39
CA HIS A 83 -1.85 -15.79 -4.61
C HIS A 83 -1.00 -16.28 -5.79
N ARG A 84 0.33 -16.18 -5.73
CA ARG A 84 1.27 -16.69 -6.74
C ARG A 84 2.09 -17.88 -6.24
N ASN A 85 1.51 -18.73 -5.37
CA ASN A 85 2.22 -19.87 -4.77
C ASN A 85 3.48 -19.48 -3.98
N GLY A 86 3.47 -18.30 -3.34
CA GLY A 86 4.62 -17.79 -2.59
C GLY A 86 5.74 -17.21 -3.45
N LEU A 87 5.50 -16.99 -4.75
CA LEU A 87 6.41 -16.18 -5.58
C LEU A 87 6.52 -14.77 -5.01
N GLY A 88 7.70 -14.19 -5.12
CA GLY A 88 8.05 -12.92 -4.50
C GLY A 88 9.54 -12.68 -4.54
N GLY A 89 10.06 -11.86 -3.62
CA GLY A 89 11.48 -11.55 -3.62
C GLY A 89 11.92 -10.69 -2.44
N TYR A 90 13.21 -10.34 -2.46
CA TYR A 90 13.79 -9.47 -1.45
C TYR A 90 13.62 -8.01 -1.86
N LEU A 91 12.97 -7.21 -1.01
CA LEU A 91 12.72 -5.80 -1.25
C LEU A 91 13.63 -4.93 -0.37
N PRO A 92 14.38 -3.97 -0.92
CA PRO A 92 15.26 -3.13 -0.12
C PRO A 92 14.46 -2.14 0.74
N LYS A 93 14.68 -2.15 2.06
CA LYS A 93 13.94 -1.30 3.02
C LYS A 93 14.10 0.20 2.77
N SER A 94 15.20 0.59 2.11
CA SER A 94 15.51 1.97 1.75
C SER A 94 14.75 2.50 0.53
N SER A 95 13.97 1.67 -0.15
CA SER A 95 13.35 2.04 -1.43
C SER A 95 11.90 1.62 -1.57
N VAL A 96 11.37 0.83 -0.63
CA VAL A 96 9.96 0.42 -0.62
C VAL A 96 9.29 0.92 0.65
N VAL A 97 7.98 1.14 0.58
CA VAL A 97 7.17 1.49 1.74
C VAL A 97 6.25 0.31 2.04
N VAL A 98 6.32 -0.20 3.26
CA VAL A 98 5.46 -1.28 3.73
C VAL A 98 4.36 -0.68 4.60
N PHE A 99 3.12 -0.94 4.22
CA PHE A 99 1.93 -0.63 5.00
C PHE A 99 1.43 -1.93 5.63
N GLU A 100 1.37 -1.99 6.95
CA GLU A 100 0.81 -3.12 7.71
C GLU A 100 -0.50 -2.68 8.37
N ARG A 101 -1.61 -3.38 8.10
CA ARG A 101 -2.87 -3.10 8.78
C ARG A 101 -2.81 -3.61 10.22
N VAL A 102 -3.06 -2.73 11.18
CA VAL A 102 -3.12 -3.11 12.60
C VAL A 102 -4.30 -4.05 12.84
N ARG A 103 -4.07 -5.13 13.60
CA ARG A 103 -5.12 -6.08 13.98
C ARG A 103 -6.29 -5.39 14.68
N GLY A 104 -7.51 -5.69 14.24
CA GLY A 104 -8.74 -5.11 14.80
C GLY A 104 -9.25 -3.88 14.05
N VAL A 105 -8.55 -3.43 13.00
CA VAL A 105 -9.03 -2.39 12.09
C VAL A 105 -9.80 -3.07 10.96
N GLU A 106 -11.13 -2.93 10.98
CA GLU A 106 -12.01 -3.51 9.94
C GLU A 106 -12.13 -2.60 8.72
N GLU A 107 -12.09 -1.29 8.92
CA GLU A 107 -12.25 -0.29 7.87
C GLU A 107 -11.29 0.89 8.12
N ILE A 108 -10.68 1.39 7.04
CA ILE A 108 -9.97 2.66 7.05
C ILE A 108 -10.87 3.72 6.42
N ALA A 109 -11.41 4.60 7.27
CA ALA A 109 -12.24 5.71 6.82
C ALA A 109 -11.38 6.68 5.98
N THR A 110 -11.58 6.66 4.67
CA THR A 110 -10.95 7.63 3.77
C THR A 110 -11.72 8.95 3.81
N PRO A 111 -11.04 10.10 3.71
CA PRO A 111 -11.73 11.37 3.54
C PRO A 111 -12.51 11.33 2.23
N GLN A 112 -13.85 11.27 2.33
CA GLN A 112 -14.74 11.36 1.17
C GLN A 112 -14.68 12.77 0.59
N THR A 113 -13.69 13.04 -0.26
CA THR A 113 -13.69 14.24 -1.10
C THR A 113 -14.72 14.06 -2.21
N GLY A 114 -15.97 14.44 -1.95
CA GLY A 114 -16.93 14.79 -3.00
C GLY A 114 -18.30 14.12 -2.97
N LEU A 115 -19.14 14.49 -2.00
CA LEU A 115 -20.60 14.58 -2.21
C LEU A 115 -21.21 15.88 -1.65
N ALA A 116 -20.50 16.60 -0.77
CA ALA A 116 -21.00 17.84 -0.17
C ALA A 116 -20.81 19.11 -1.03
N ALA A 117 -20.08 19.03 -2.16
CA ALA A 117 -19.83 20.20 -3.01
C ALA A 117 -20.97 20.52 -4.01
N PHE A 118 -21.94 19.63 -4.20
CA PHE A 118 -23.04 19.82 -5.15
C PHE A 118 -24.38 20.26 -4.54
N ALA A 119 -24.46 20.49 -3.22
CA ALA A 119 -25.71 20.84 -2.55
C ALA A 119 -25.99 22.36 -2.43
N ARG A 120 -25.20 23.23 -3.07
CA ARG A 120 -25.41 24.68 -3.01
C ARG A 120 -25.32 25.34 -4.37
N GLY A 121 -26.37 25.17 -5.17
CA GLY A 121 -26.55 25.96 -6.38
C GLY A 121 -27.63 25.42 -7.30
N ASP A 122 -28.89 25.51 -6.88
CA ASP A 122 -29.99 25.91 -7.79
C ASP A 122 -31.21 26.32 -6.95
N ASP A 123 -31.19 27.58 -6.49
CA ASP A 123 -32.36 28.34 -6.08
C ASP A 123 -32.46 29.48 -7.11
N ALA A 124 -33.32 29.30 -8.11
CA ALA A 124 -33.93 30.36 -8.92
C ALA A 124 -35.05 29.80 -9.82
#